data_AF-A0A1E5VFZ2-F1
#
_entry.id   AF-A0A1E5VFZ2-F1
#
_cell.length_a   1.000
_cell.length_b   1.000
_cell.length_c   1.000
_cell.angle_alpha   90.00
_cell.angle_beta   90.00
_cell.angle_gamma   90.00
#
_symmetry.space_group_name_H-M   'P 1'
#
loop_
_entity.id
_entity.type
_entity.pdbx_description
1 polymer ?
#
loop_
_entity_poly.entity_id
_entity_poly.type
_entity_poly.pdbx_seq_one_letter_code
_entity_poly.pdbx_strand_id
1 'polypeptide(L)'
;MPGSTTVGAPTVASLATSNPSVSFHLLQPSRYHDPDPNPFVHMLDALRLSEPSLLALLRSLPSVAALVVDVFCAHAIDVAIEFHVPAYIYYTSPVGALASSLHLPYFYSKTAA
;
A
#
# COMPACT_ATOMS: atom_id res chain seq x y z
N MET A 1 0.87 5.05 -24.98
CA MET A 1 0.24 3.75 -25.24
C MET A 1 -0.81 3.50 -24.15
N PRO A 2 -2.10 3.41 -24.47
CA PRO A 2 -3.14 3.16 -23.46
C PRO A 2 -3.33 1.65 -23.28
N GLY A 3 -2.90 1.11 -22.14
CA GLY A 3 -2.98 -0.34 -21.90
C GLY A 3 -2.48 -0.75 -20.53
N SER A 4 -3.20 -0.37 -19.47
CA SER A 4 -2.91 -0.87 -18.11
C SER A 4 -4.14 -1.43 -17.39
N THR A 5 -5.36 -1.11 -17.85
CA THR A 5 -6.60 -1.54 -17.19
C THR A 5 -6.96 -3.03 -17.42
N THR A 6 -6.40 -3.70 -18.42
CA THR A 6 -6.85 -5.06 -18.82
C THR A 6 -6.09 -6.20 -18.14
N VAL A 7 -4.90 -5.97 -17.56
CA VAL A 7 -4.04 -7.05 -17.04
C VAL A 7 -4.42 -7.46 -15.61
N GLY A 8 -4.94 -6.54 -14.78
CA GLY A 8 -5.21 -6.81 -13.36
C GLY A 8 -6.45 -7.67 -13.09
N ALA A 9 -7.56 -7.41 -13.78
CA ALA A 9 -8.84 -8.07 -13.54
C ALA A 9 -8.82 -9.61 -13.74
N PRO A 10 -8.26 -10.17 -14.83
CA PRO A 10 -8.22 -11.62 -15.02
C PRO A 10 -7.31 -12.32 -13.98
N THR A 11 -6.21 -11.69 -13.58
CA THR A 11 -5.34 -12.21 -12.52
C THR A 11 -6.06 -12.25 -11.17
N VAL A 12 -6.78 -11.18 -10.82
CA VAL A 12 -7.59 -11.12 -9.58
C VAL A 12 -8.67 -12.19 -9.57
N ALA A 13 -9.36 -12.41 -10.70
CA ALA A 13 -10.38 -13.46 -10.81
C ALA A 13 -9.79 -14.87 -10.63
N SER A 14 -8.60 -15.14 -11.20
CA SER A 14 -7.90 -16.41 -11.02
C SER A 14 -7.49 -16.61 -9.55
N LEU A 15 -6.95 -15.59 -8.89
CA LEU A 15 -6.57 -15.64 -7.48
C LEU A 15 -7.79 -15.91 -6.58
N ALA A 16 -8.91 -15.25 -6.84
CA ALA A 16 -10.16 -15.47 -6.11
C ALA A 16 -10.69 -16.91 -6.29
N THR A 17 -10.60 -17.44 -7.51
CA THR A 17 -11.01 -18.82 -7.79
C THR A 17 -10.14 -19.84 -7.06
N SER A 18 -8.83 -19.60 -6.98
CA SER A 18 -7.89 -20.50 -6.30
C SER A 18 -7.93 -20.40 -4.76
N ASN A 19 -8.47 -19.32 -4.19
CA ASN A 19 -8.44 -19.06 -2.75
C ASN A 19 -9.83 -18.66 -2.23
N PRO A 20 -10.76 -19.62 -2.04
CA PRO A 20 -12.15 -19.32 -1.71
C PRO A 20 -12.35 -18.65 -0.34
N SER A 21 -11.36 -18.71 0.54
CA SER A 21 -11.38 -18.05 1.86
C SER A 21 -10.82 -16.62 1.85
N VAL A 22 -10.32 -16.14 0.70
CA VAL A 22 -9.70 -14.82 0.56
C VAL A 22 -10.44 -14.03 -0.53
N SER A 23 -10.91 -12.83 -0.18
CA SER A 23 -11.48 -11.90 -1.16
C SER A 23 -10.38 -10.99 -1.72
N PHE A 24 -10.32 -10.87 -3.04
CA PHE A 24 -9.34 -10.03 -3.73
C PHE A 24 -10.04 -8.81 -4.32
N HIS A 25 -9.51 -7.62 -4.03
CA HIS A 25 -10.05 -6.35 -4.51
C HIS A 25 -8.95 -5.57 -5.21
N LEU A 26 -9.22 -5.14 -6.46
CA LEU A 26 -8.29 -4.29 -7.21
C LEU A 26 -8.57 -2.83 -6.85
N LEU A 27 -7.64 -2.18 -6.16
CA LEU A 27 -7.72 -0.75 -5.87
C LEU A 27 -7.33 0.06 -7.10
N GLN A 28 -8.15 1.03 -7.46
CA GLN A 28 -7.87 1.95 -8.57
C GLN A 28 -7.16 3.20 -8.00
N PRO A 29 -5.92 3.50 -8.38
CA PRO A 29 -5.30 4.76 -8.01
C PRO A 29 -6.03 5.92 -8.69
N SER A 30 -6.07 7.06 -8.00
CA SER A 30 -6.51 8.32 -8.57
C SER A 30 -5.62 8.73 -9.74
N ARG A 31 -6.11 9.64 -10.61
CA ARG A 31 -5.32 10.12 -11.75
C ARG A 31 -3.99 10.73 -11.29
N TYR A 32 -2.90 10.21 -11.85
CA TYR A 32 -1.57 10.78 -11.67
C TYR A 32 -1.29 11.75 -12.82
N HIS A 33 -1.30 13.06 -12.54
CA HIS A 33 -1.26 14.09 -13.60
C HIS A 33 0.14 14.32 -14.17
N ASP A 34 1.18 14.14 -13.36
CA ASP A 34 2.58 14.34 -13.72
C ASP A 34 3.45 13.34 -12.95
N PRO A 35 3.75 12.16 -13.53
CA PRO A 35 4.46 11.12 -12.82
C PRO A 35 5.93 11.42 -12.62
N ASP A 36 6.44 11.17 -11.42
CA ASP A 36 7.87 11.33 -11.12
C ASP A 36 8.71 10.44 -12.07
N PRO A 37 9.80 10.96 -12.67
CA PRO A 37 10.64 10.19 -13.56
C PRO A 37 11.39 9.06 -12.85
N ASN A 38 11.57 9.15 -11.53
CA ASN A 38 12.15 8.10 -10.70
C ASN A 38 11.12 6.97 -10.50
N PRO A 39 11.39 5.74 -10.98
CA PRO A 39 10.42 4.64 -10.91
C PRO A 39 9.99 4.28 -9.48
N PHE A 40 10.88 4.46 -8.50
CA PHE A 40 10.59 4.16 -7.11
C PHE A 40 9.66 5.22 -6.50
N VAL A 41 9.91 6.50 -6.76
CA VAL A 41 9.02 7.59 -6.30
C VAL A 41 7.66 7.48 -6.98
N HIS A 42 7.62 7.21 -8.28
CA HIS A 42 6.38 6.94 -9.01
C HIS A 42 5.58 5.82 -8.34
N MET A 43 6.21 4.69 -8.01
CA MET A 43 5.53 3.59 -7.32
C MET A 43 4.93 4.04 -5.97
N LEU A 44 5.68 4.78 -5.15
CA LEU A 44 5.19 5.30 -3.86
C LEU A 44 4.00 6.24 -4.03
N ASP A 45 4.05 7.14 -5.02
CA ASP A 45 2.96 8.06 -5.31
C ASP A 45 1.72 7.33 -5.82
N ALA A 46 1.88 6.33 -6.69
CA ALA A 46 0.78 5.50 -7.15
C ALA A 46 0.08 4.76 -5.99
N LEU A 47 0.86 4.25 -5.03
CA LEU A 47 0.31 3.63 -3.82
C LEU A 47 -0.49 4.66 -3.00
N ARG A 48 0.07 5.87 -2.77
CA ARG A 48 -0.64 6.96 -2.06
C ARG A 48 -1.93 7.38 -2.76
N LEU A 49 -1.92 7.47 -4.09
CA LEU A 49 -3.11 7.81 -4.87
C LEU A 49 -4.23 6.76 -4.81
N SER A 50 -3.94 5.55 -4.32
CA SER A 50 -4.94 4.49 -4.11
C SER A 50 -5.73 4.64 -2.81
N GLU A 51 -5.32 5.56 -1.93
CA GLU A 51 -5.93 5.79 -0.61
C GLU A 51 -7.45 6.04 -0.67
N PRO A 52 -8.01 6.85 -1.60
CA PRO A 52 -9.46 7.03 -1.67
C PRO A 52 -10.22 5.74 -2.01
N SER A 53 -9.62 4.87 -2.82
CA SER A 53 -10.19 3.56 -3.14
C SER A 53 -10.11 2.59 -1.97
N LEU A 54 -9.02 2.64 -1.19
CA LEU A 54 -8.90 1.88 0.06
C LEU A 54 -9.95 2.32 1.07
N LEU A 55 -10.14 3.63 1.24
CA LEU A 55 -11.17 4.21 2.11
C LEU A 55 -12.58 3.76 1.69
N ALA A 56 -12.89 3.82 0.41
CA ALA A 56 -14.17 3.34 -0.11
C ALA A 56 -14.39 1.85 0.17
N LEU A 57 -13.35 1.02 0.01
CA LEU A 57 -13.40 -0.40 0.33
C LEU A 57 -13.65 -0.64 1.82
N LEU A 58 -12.90 0.02 2.71
CA LEU A 58 -13.07 -0.13 4.16
C LEU A 58 -14.47 0.28 4.61
N ARG A 59 -15.05 1.34 4.03
CA ARG A 59 -16.45 1.76 4.29
C ARG A 59 -17.49 0.76 3.78
N SER A 60 -17.17 0.00 2.73
CA SER A 60 -18.10 -0.99 2.16
C SER A 60 -18.14 -2.30 2.94
N LEU A 61 -17.12 -2.57 3.76
CA LEU A 61 -17.03 -3.79 4.55
C LEU A 61 -17.87 -3.66 5.84
N PRO A 62 -18.55 -4.74 6.27
CA PRO A 62 -19.41 -4.68 7.46
C PRO A 62 -18.61 -4.53 8.76
N SER A 63 -17.38 -5.05 8.80
CA SER A 63 -16.47 -4.96 9.95
C SER A 63 -15.03 -5.23 9.51
N VAL A 64 -14.07 -4.50 10.08
CA VAL A 64 -12.64 -4.71 9.85
C VAL A 64 -11.94 -4.83 11.21
N ALA A 65 -11.26 -5.96 11.44
CA ALA A 65 -10.59 -6.22 12.71
C ALA A 65 -9.19 -5.63 12.79
N ALA A 66 -8.48 -5.57 11.65
CA ALA A 66 -7.15 -5.01 11.53
C ALA A 66 -6.84 -4.70 10.07
N LEU A 67 -5.92 -3.77 9.85
CA LEU A 67 -5.30 -3.49 8.56
C LEU A 67 -3.83 -3.92 8.62
N VAL A 68 -3.39 -4.73 7.66
CA VAL A 68 -1.98 -5.15 7.54
C VAL A 68 -1.46 -4.61 6.21
N VAL A 69 -0.40 -3.81 6.26
CA VAL A 69 0.16 -3.11 5.09
C VAL A 69 1.64 -3.39 4.94
N ASP A 70 2.15 -3.35 3.71
CA ASP A 70 3.58 -3.30 3.46
C ASP A 70 4.16 -1.94 3.92
N VAL A 71 5.48 -1.89 4.18
CA VAL A 71 6.17 -0.67 4.63
C VAL A 71 6.03 0.50 3.65
N PHE A 72 5.95 0.24 2.34
CA PHE A 72 5.74 1.30 1.34
C PHE A 72 4.31 1.86 1.38
N CYS A 73 3.37 1.13 1.98
CA CYS A 73 1.98 1.52 2.18
C CYS A 73 1.71 2.14 3.55
N ALA A 74 2.76 2.58 4.28
CA ALA A 74 2.62 3.13 5.64
C ALA A 74 1.66 4.33 5.74
N HIS A 75 1.41 5.07 4.64
CA HIS A 75 0.41 6.14 4.57
C HIS A 75 -1.02 5.65 4.92
N ALA A 76 -1.34 4.38 4.66
CA ALA A 76 -2.64 3.81 5.00
C ALA A 76 -2.83 3.59 6.51
N ILE A 77 -1.80 3.79 7.34
CA ILE A 77 -1.93 3.77 8.81
C ILE A 77 -2.80 4.94 9.27
N ASP A 78 -2.65 6.12 8.66
CA ASP A 78 -3.45 7.29 9.00
C ASP A 78 -4.95 7.04 8.71
N VAL A 79 -5.22 6.35 7.59
CA VAL A 79 -6.57 5.86 7.24
C VAL A 79 -7.10 4.89 8.30
N ALA A 80 -6.31 3.91 8.73
CA ALA A 80 -6.77 2.96 9.73
C ALA A 80 -7.10 3.63 11.08
N ILE A 81 -6.34 4.65 11.47
CA ILE A 81 -6.58 5.45 12.68
C ILE A 81 -7.94 6.16 12.59
N GLU A 82 -8.27 6.77 11.45
CA GLU A 82 -9.58 7.43 11.21
C GLU A 82 -10.76 6.45 11.40
N PHE A 83 -10.55 5.17 11.08
CA PHE A 83 -11.58 4.12 11.17
C PHE A 83 -11.56 3.35 12.50
N HIS A 84 -10.69 3.74 13.44
CA HIS A 84 -10.46 3.03 14.70
C HIS A 84 -10.10 1.55 14.50
N VAL A 85 -9.38 1.24 13.43
CA VAL A 85 -8.90 -0.11 13.10
C VAL A 85 -7.42 -0.22 13.47
N PRO A 86 -7.00 -1.27 14.22
CA PRO A 86 -5.59 -1.56 14.45
C PRO A 86 -4.81 -1.73 13.14
N ALA A 87 -3.70 -1.01 12.97
CA ALA A 87 -2.84 -1.13 11.79
C ALA A 87 -1.49 -1.80 12.13
N TYR A 88 -1.04 -2.67 11.25
CA TYR A 88 0.24 -3.38 11.37
C TYR A 88 1.03 -3.28 10.08
N ILE A 89 2.35 -3.14 10.21
CA ILE A 89 3.27 -3.20 9.07
C ILE A 89 3.80 -4.63 8.96
N TYR A 90 3.55 -5.25 7.81
CA TYR A 90 4.25 -6.47 7.41
C TYR A 90 5.53 -6.08 6.67
N TYR A 91 6.65 -6.14 7.36
CA TYR A 91 7.96 -5.85 6.77
C TYR A 91 8.47 -7.08 6.02
N THR A 92 8.40 -7.03 4.69
CA THR A 92 8.69 -8.15 3.77
C THR A 92 10.17 -8.54 3.67
N SER A 93 11.06 -7.81 4.36
CA SER A 93 12.51 -8.00 4.33
C SER A 93 13.06 -8.52 5.68
N PRO A 94 14.32 -9.01 5.74
CA PRO A 94 14.89 -9.53 6.97
C PRO A 94 15.00 -8.50 8.10
N VAL A 95 15.10 -8.98 9.34
CA VAL A 95 15.21 -8.11 10.53
C VAL A 95 16.42 -7.16 10.48
N GLY A 96 17.52 -7.54 9.83
CA GLY A 96 18.68 -6.66 9.64
C GLY A 96 18.37 -5.46 8.73
N ALA A 97 17.55 -5.67 7.69
CA ALA A 97 17.08 -4.58 6.85
C ALA A 97 16.14 -3.66 7.64
N LEU A 98 15.23 -4.22 8.44
CA LEU A 98 14.37 -3.44 9.33
C LEU A 98 15.18 -2.59 10.31
N ALA A 99 16.17 -3.19 10.98
CA ALA A 99 17.05 -2.49 11.90
C ALA A 99 17.79 -1.34 11.21
N SER A 100 18.24 -1.56 9.97
CA SER A 100 18.89 -0.55 9.14
C SER A 100 17.93 0.59 8.81
N SER A 101 16.72 0.27 8.32
CA SER A 101 15.68 1.26 8.00
C SER A 101 15.30 2.12 9.21
N LEU A 102 15.17 1.52 10.40
CA LEU A 102 14.89 2.25 11.64
C LEU A 102 16.06 3.12 12.10
N HIS A 103 17.30 2.76 11.74
CA HIS A 103 18.49 3.53 12.10
C HIS A 103 18.78 4.69 11.13
N LEU A 104 18.24 4.66 9.91
CA LEU A 104 18.48 5.69 8.89
C LEU A 104 18.16 7.11 9.38
N PRO A 105 17.00 7.42 10.01
CA PRO A 105 16.70 8.79 10.46
C PRO A 105 17.72 9.32 11.46
N TYR A 106 18.19 8.45 12.37
CA TYR A 106 19.24 8.81 13.33
C TYR A 106 20.57 9.09 12.63
N PHE A 107 20.96 8.23 11.69
CA PHE A 107 22.18 8.43 10.91
C PHE A 107 22.14 9.75 10.13
N TYR A 108 21.07 10.01 9.40
CA TYR A 108 20.90 11.26 8.63
C TYR A 108 20.90 12.51 9.52
N SER A 109 20.30 12.46 10.71
CA SER A 109 20.33 13.58 11.65
C SER A 109 21.75 13.94 12.12
N LYS A 110 22.68 13.00 12.06
CA LYS A 110 24.08 13.18 12.47
C LYS A 110 25.02 13.56 11.31
N THR A 111 24.69 13.17 10.09
CA THR A 111 25.54 13.38 8.92
C THR A 111 25.12 14.56 8.05
N ALA A 112 23.95 15.16 8.28
CA ALA A 112 23.46 16.34 7.54
C ALA A 112 24.09 17.68 7.99
N ALA A 113 25.39 17.67 8.33
CA ALA A 113 26.19 18.86 8.64
C ALA A 113 26.99 19.33 7.42
#